data_AF-A0A6A4ZFU7-F1
#
_entry.id   AF-A0A6A4ZFU7-F1
#
_cell.length_a   1.000
_cell.length_b   1.000
_cell.length_c   1.000
_cell.angle_alpha   90.00
_cell.angle_beta   90.00
_cell.angle_gamma   90.00
#
_symmetry.space_group_name_H-M   'P 1'
#
loop_
_entity.id
_entity.type
_entity.pdbx_description
1 polymer ?
#
loop_
_entity_poly.entity_id
_entity_poly.type
_entity_poly.pdbx_seq_one_letter_code
_entity_poly.pdbx_strand_id
1 'polypeptide(L)'
;MNSTVWLESSDLVSRFWALENAKTTDAPTLTVPNITDRLKPFNLKWTDLSPMAQQALVWDMGLVVAAVNGVDQWLQVYVRTAGSTMADIALSFAADFPTTTTQSALPCIGPQGIYLRQNQTDYAALAKVTKCAVDFTASVQ
;
A
#
# COMPACT_ATOMS: atom_id res chain seq x y z
N MET A 1 -5.62 -3.08 20.39
CA MET A 1 -4.50 -2.88 19.44
C MET A 1 -4.25 -1.41 19.32
N ASN A 2 -3.00 -0.96 19.43
CA ASN A 2 -2.65 0.45 19.26
C ASN A 2 -2.78 0.78 17.77
N SER A 3 -3.90 1.41 17.37
CA SER A 3 -4.28 1.62 15.96
C SER A 3 -3.34 2.56 15.19
N THR A 4 -2.41 3.21 15.89
CA THR A 4 -1.55 4.27 15.34
C THR A 4 -0.39 3.77 14.51
N VAL A 5 0.10 2.55 14.75
CA VAL A 5 1.26 1.98 14.02
C VAL A 5 0.95 1.75 12.54
N TRP A 6 -0.32 1.51 12.21
CA TRP A 6 -0.76 1.21 10.85
C TRP A 6 -1.21 2.43 10.05
N LEU A 7 -1.29 3.63 10.67
CA LEU A 7 -1.80 4.83 10.00
C LEU A 7 -0.89 5.30 8.86
N GLU A 8 0.42 5.10 8.98
CA GLU A 8 1.44 5.53 8.00
C GLU A 8 2.20 4.36 7.37
N SER A 9 1.63 3.15 7.41
CA SER A 9 2.28 1.95 6.88
C SER A 9 1.44 1.32 5.77
N SER A 10 2.11 0.99 4.66
CA SER A 10 1.55 0.17 3.59
C SER A 10 2.03 -1.28 3.68
N ASP A 11 2.68 -1.67 4.77
CA ASP A 11 2.92 -3.07 5.11
C ASP A 11 1.61 -3.70 5.63
N LEU A 12 0.65 -3.84 4.71
CA LEU A 12 -0.63 -4.47 5.02
C LEU A 12 -0.44 -5.97 5.28
N VAL A 13 0.63 -6.59 4.79
CA VAL A 13 0.94 -8.01 5.08
C VAL A 13 1.11 -8.21 6.58
N SER A 14 1.99 -7.42 7.22
CA SER A 14 2.19 -7.47 8.66
C SER A 14 0.91 -7.09 9.43
N ARG A 15 0.13 -6.16 8.90
CA ARG A 15 -1.16 -5.77 9.50
C ARG A 15 -2.16 -6.92 9.48
N PHE A 16 -2.33 -7.59 8.34
CA PHE A 16 -3.26 -8.70 8.20
C PHE A 16 -2.83 -9.90 9.04
N TRP A 17 -1.52 -10.16 9.14
CA TRP A 17 -1.00 -11.14 10.09
C TRP A 17 -1.36 -10.81 11.54
N ALA A 18 -1.25 -9.55 11.95
CA ALA A 18 -1.66 -9.13 13.29
C ALA A 18 -3.19 -9.26 13.52
N LEU A 19 -4.00 -9.00 12.48
CA LEU A 19 -5.46 -9.14 12.52
C LEU A 19 -5.92 -10.60 12.51
N GLU A 20 -5.21 -11.48 11.80
CA GLU A 20 -5.43 -12.92 11.80
C GLU A 20 -5.32 -13.50 13.21
N ASN A 21 -4.29 -13.08 13.94
CA ASN A 21 -4.10 -13.43 15.34
C ASN A 21 -5.21 -12.91 16.26
N ALA A 22 -6.05 -11.98 15.76
CA ALA A 22 -7.25 -11.47 16.42
C ALA A 22 -8.57 -12.04 15.88
N LYS A 23 -8.50 -13.03 14.97
CA LYS A 23 -9.63 -13.81 14.42
C LYS A 23 -10.66 -13.03 13.60
N THR A 24 -10.22 -12.10 12.75
CA THR A 24 -11.09 -11.48 11.73
C THR A 24 -11.19 -12.34 10.47
N THR A 25 -12.33 -12.32 9.77
CA THR A 25 -12.70 -13.42 8.83
C THR A 25 -13.06 -13.03 7.39
N ASP A 26 -13.01 -11.77 6.99
CA ASP A 26 -13.50 -11.39 5.65
C ASP A 26 -12.47 -11.69 4.56
N ALA A 27 -12.83 -12.57 3.62
CA ALA A 27 -11.98 -12.99 2.50
C ALA A 27 -12.23 -12.11 1.25
N PRO A 28 -11.23 -11.95 0.36
CA PRO A 28 -11.46 -11.36 -0.96
C PRO A 28 -12.46 -12.20 -1.76
N THR A 29 -13.45 -11.54 -2.38
CA THR A 29 -14.51 -12.21 -3.16
C THR A 29 -14.23 -12.24 -4.66
N LEU A 30 -13.32 -11.40 -5.15
CA LEU A 30 -12.94 -11.34 -6.56
C LEU A 30 -11.95 -12.45 -6.92
N THR A 31 -12.11 -13.03 -8.11
CA THR A 31 -11.14 -14.00 -8.66
C THR A 31 -9.77 -13.35 -8.83
N VAL A 32 -8.74 -13.94 -8.23
CA VAL A 32 -7.38 -13.39 -8.24
C VAL A 32 -6.58 -13.94 -9.44
N PRO A 33 -5.99 -13.09 -10.30
CA PRO A 33 -5.17 -13.53 -11.42
C PRO A 33 -3.81 -14.07 -10.94
N ASN A 34 -3.25 -15.07 -11.63
CA ASN A 34 -1.89 -15.59 -11.45
C ASN A 34 -1.52 -16.05 -10.02
N ILE A 35 -2.52 -16.35 -9.19
CA ILE A 35 -2.32 -16.73 -7.79
C ILE A 35 -1.61 -18.08 -7.63
N THR A 36 -1.87 -19.00 -8.55
CA THR A 36 -1.34 -20.38 -8.51
C THR A 36 0.19 -20.41 -8.59
N ASP A 37 0.79 -19.55 -9.42
CA ASP A 37 2.24 -19.52 -9.61
C ASP A 37 2.97 -19.05 -8.35
N ARG A 38 2.36 -18.13 -7.58
CA ARG A 38 2.90 -17.68 -6.30
C ARG A 38 2.82 -18.74 -5.20
N LEU A 39 1.78 -19.57 -5.22
CA LEU A 39 1.55 -20.57 -4.18
C LEU A 39 2.23 -21.90 -4.44
N LYS A 40 2.52 -22.21 -5.71
CA LYS A 40 3.18 -23.44 -6.15
C LYS A 40 4.50 -23.75 -5.42
N PRO A 41 5.41 -22.80 -5.17
CA PRO A 41 6.65 -23.06 -4.42
C PRO A 41 6.41 -23.54 -2.99
N PHE A 42 5.27 -23.20 -2.40
CA PHE A 42 4.88 -23.57 -1.04
C PHE A 42 3.95 -24.79 -1.00
N ASN A 43 3.60 -25.36 -2.16
CA ASN A 43 2.61 -26.42 -2.30
C ASN A 43 1.25 -26.08 -1.64
N LEU A 44 0.85 -24.81 -1.74
CA LEU A 44 -0.41 -24.31 -1.20
C LEU A 44 -1.42 -24.04 -2.32
N LYS A 45 -2.71 -24.08 -1.96
CA LYS A 45 -3.82 -23.59 -2.76
C LYS A 45 -4.40 -22.33 -2.13
N TRP A 46 -5.12 -21.55 -2.92
CA TRP A 46 -5.78 -20.34 -2.42
C TRP A 46 -6.73 -20.61 -1.25
N THR A 47 -7.42 -21.75 -1.28
CA THR A 47 -8.34 -22.21 -0.23
C THR A 47 -7.64 -22.67 1.05
N ASP A 48 -6.33 -22.92 0.99
CA ASP A 48 -5.54 -23.32 2.16
C ASP A 48 -5.14 -22.10 3.01
N LEU A 49 -5.30 -20.89 2.46
CA LEU A 49 -5.01 -19.63 3.12
C LEU A 49 -6.20 -19.14 3.93
N SER A 50 -5.92 -18.55 5.09
CA SER A 50 -6.93 -17.80 5.83
C SER A 50 -7.38 -16.55 5.05
N PRO A 51 -8.56 -15.98 5.37
CA PRO A 51 -9.03 -14.74 4.76
C PRO A 51 -8.01 -13.58 4.84
N MET A 52 -7.29 -13.47 5.94
CA MET A 52 -6.26 -12.44 6.12
C MET A 52 -5.01 -12.74 5.29
N ALA A 53 -4.58 -14.00 5.22
CA ALA A 53 -3.48 -14.40 4.35
C ALA A 53 -3.82 -14.18 2.86
N GLN A 54 -5.09 -14.37 2.48
CA GLN A 54 -5.59 -14.03 1.16
C GLN A 54 -5.49 -12.52 0.89
N GLN A 55 -5.93 -11.68 1.82
CA GLN A 55 -5.80 -10.22 1.71
C GLN A 55 -4.34 -9.75 1.65
N ALA A 56 -3.47 -10.34 2.47
CA ALA A 56 -2.05 -10.06 2.46
C ALA A 56 -1.41 -10.41 1.11
N LEU A 57 -1.78 -11.56 0.54
CA LEU A 57 -1.22 -12.03 -0.72
C LEU A 57 -1.64 -11.15 -1.90
N VAL A 58 -2.91 -10.75 -2.00
CA VAL A 58 -3.33 -9.83 -3.08
C VAL A 58 -2.66 -8.47 -2.97
N TRP A 59 -2.51 -7.96 -1.75
CA TRP A 59 -1.78 -6.72 -1.52
C TRP A 59 -0.32 -6.82 -1.95
N ASP A 60 0.37 -7.89 -1.56
CA ASP A 60 1.78 -8.10 -1.91
C ASP A 60 1.99 -8.33 -3.42
N MET A 61 0.95 -8.81 -4.13
CA MET A 61 0.90 -8.87 -5.60
C MET A 61 0.66 -7.49 -6.25
N GLY A 62 0.36 -6.46 -5.46
CA GLY A 62 0.03 -5.13 -5.95
C GLY A 62 -1.40 -5.01 -6.47
N LEU A 63 -2.32 -5.88 -6.06
CA LEU A 63 -3.70 -5.86 -6.49
C LEU A 63 -4.57 -5.13 -5.47
N VAL A 64 -5.29 -4.10 -5.92
CA VAL A 64 -6.26 -3.34 -5.12
C VAL A 64 -7.63 -3.35 -5.78
N VAL A 65 -8.69 -3.28 -4.97
CA VAL A 65 -10.06 -3.20 -5.50
C VAL A 65 -10.42 -1.75 -5.77
N ALA A 66 -10.97 -1.49 -6.95
CA ALA A 66 -11.60 -0.23 -7.27
C ALA A 66 -12.88 -0.45 -8.08
N ALA A 67 -13.84 0.47 -7.93
CA ALA A 67 -15.06 0.47 -8.72
C ALA A 67 -14.78 1.12 -10.09
N VAL A 68 -14.72 0.30 -11.15
CA VAL A 68 -14.61 0.76 -12.54
C VAL A 68 -15.98 0.65 -13.17
N ASN A 69 -16.58 1.79 -13.53
CA ASN A 69 -17.96 1.86 -14.06
C ASN A 69 -19.01 1.19 -13.13
N GLY A 70 -18.82 1.31 -11.81
CA GLY A 70 -19.73 0.74 -10.81
C GLY A 70 -19.57 -0.77 -10.54
N VAL A 71 -18.53 -1.40 -11.09
CA VAL A 71 -18.20 -2.80 -10.85
C VAL A 71 -16.82 -2.90 -10.18
N ASP A 72 -16.73 -3.67 -9.10
CA ASP A 72 -15.46 -3.92 -8.43
C ASP A 72 -14.53 -4.74 -9.32
N GLN A 73 -13.34 -4.20 -9.55
CA GLN A 73 -12.29 -4.82 -10.36
C GLN A 73 -10.94 -4.71 -9.67
N TRP A 74 -10.06 -5.66 -10.00
CA TRP A 74 -8.65 -5.56 -9.61
C TRP A 74 -7.93 -4.51 -10.46
N LEU A 75 -7.27 -3.58 -9.78
CA LEU A 75 -6.29 -2.68 -10.38
C LEU A 75 -4.88 -3.07 -9.93
N GLN A 76 -3.93 -3.00 -10.86
CA GLN A 76 -2.53 -3.25 -10.58
C GLN A 76 -1.85 -1.97 -10.14
N VAL A 77 -1.22 -2.02 -8.97
CA VAL A 77 -0.29 -1.01 -8.47
C VAL A 77 1.11 -1.45 -8.87
N TYR A 78 1.89 -0.52 -9.43
CA TYR A 78 3.29 -0.73 -9.78
C TYR A 78 4.19 0.07 -8.84
N VAL A 79 5.23 -0.59 -8.36
CA VAL A 79 6.29 0.03 -7.53
C VAL A 79 7.41 0.55 -8.43
N ARG A 80 8.02 1.67 -8.04
CA ARG A 80 8.87 2.48 -8.94
C ARG A 80 10.22 1.84 -9.29
N THR A 81 10.81 1.06 -8.38
CA THR A 81 12.18 0.54 -8.51
C THR A 81 12.22 -0.97 -8.42
N ALA A 82 13.10 -1.58 -9.21
CA ALA A 82 13.43 -2.99 -9.08
C ALA A 82 13.92 -3.27 -7.65
N GLY A 83 13.28 -4.22 -6.97
CA GLY A 83 13.57 -4.55 -5.56
C GLY A 83 12.69 -3.83 -4.53
N SER A 84 11.86 -2.87 -4.93
CA SER A 84 10.80 -2.34 -4.05
C SER A 84 9.61 -3.27 -3.99
N THR A 85 8.87 -3.17 -2.89
CA THR A 85 7.69 -3.97 -2.57
C THR A 85 6.48 -3.07 -2.33
N MET A 86 5.30 -3.66 -2.20
CA MET A 86 4.09 -2.94 -1.84
C MET A 86 4.15 -2.36 -0.41
N ALA A 87 5.04 -2.84 0.45
CA ALA A 87 5.30 -2.24 1.75
C ALA A 87 6.04 -0.89 1.66
N ASP A 88 6.70 -0.60 0.53
CA ASP A 88 7.49 0.62 0.34
C ASP A 88 6.67 1.78 -0.24
N ILE A 89 5.37 1.59 -0.49
CA ILE A 89 4.53 2.61 -1.15
C ILE A 89 3.88 3.61 -0.20
N ALA A 90 3.74 3.32 1.10
CA ALA A 90 3.44 4.35 2.08
C ALA A 90 4.66 5.23 2.31
N LEU A 91 4.39 6.50 2.60
CA LEU A 91 5.39 7.41 3.13
C LEU A 91 5.07 7.60 4.60
N SER A 92 6.08 7.50 5.45
CA SER A 92 5.92 7.92 6.84
C SER A 92 6.31 9.39 6.96
N PHE A 93 5.49 10.19 7.63
CA PHE A 93 5.83 11.59 7.87
C PHE A 93 7.13 11.71 8.68
N ALA A 94 7.29 10.86 9.69
CA ALA A 94 8.49 10.87 10.53
C ALA A 94 9.75 10.48 9.76
N ALA A 95 9.67 9.48 8.86
CA ALA A 95 10.83 8.96 8.15
C ALA A 95 11.15 9.73 6.84
N ASP A 96 10.13 10.11 6.08
CA ASP A 96 10.28 10.69 4.74
C ASP A 96 10.17 12.23 4.75
N PHE A 97 9.57 12.80 5.79
CA PHE A 97 9.47 14.25 5.99
C PHE A 97 10.02 14.70 7.36
N PRO A 98 11.25 14.30 7.72
CA PRO A 98 11.85 14.73 8.97
C PRO A 98 11.99 16.26 8.98
N THR A 99 11.74 16.87 10.14
CA THR A 99 12.04 18.30 10.31
C THR A 99 13.54 18.47 10.50
N THR A 100 14.17 19.13 9.53
CA THR A 100 15.59 19.49 9.49
C THR A 100 15.73 20.99 9.21
N THR A 101 16.97 21.48 9.09
CA THR A 101 17.22 22.87 8.68
C THR A 101 16.80 23.16 7.24
N THR A 102 16.68 22.14 6.39
CA THR A 102 16.35 22.27 4.96
C THR A 102 14.99 21.65 4.58
N GLN A 103 14.35 20.93 5.51
CA GLN A 103 13.04 20.29 5.31
C GLN A 103 12.14 20.56 6.51
N SER A 104 10.92 21.04 6.31
CA SER A 104 9.98 21.29 7.40
C SER A 104 8.54 21.08 6.95
N ALA A 105 7.67 20.73 7.91
CA ALA A 105 6.23 20.66 7.73
C ALA A 105 5.52 21.74 8.54
N LEU A 106 4.39 22.23 8.05
CA LEU A 106 3.50 23.16 8.72
C LEU A 106 2.17 22.47 9.02
N PRO A 107 1.64 22.58 10.26
CA PRO A 107 0.28 22.17 10.54
C PRO A 107 -0.71 23.10 9.84
N CYS A 108 -1.77 22.51 9.29
CA CYS A 108 -2.89 23.19 8.67
C CYS A 108 -4.18 22.66 9.28
N ILE A 109 -5.10 23.56 9.58
CA ILE A 109 -6.39 23.21 10.19
C ILE A 109 -7.42 23.11 9.07
N GLY A 110 -7.94 21.91 8.87
CA GLY A 110 -9.02 21.63 7.93
C GLY A 110 -10.32 21.25 8.63
N PRO A 111 -11.41 21.10 7.86
CA PRO A 111 -12.73 20.72 8.39
C PRO A 111 -12.74 19.39 9.14
N GLN A 112 -11.79 18.49 8.83
CA GLN A 112 -11.68 17.16 9.43
C GLN A 112 -10.50 17.02 10.41
N GLY A 113 -9.84 18.11 10.78
CA GLY A 113 -8.74 18.11 11.75
C GLY A 113 -7.45 18.76 11.24
N ILE A 114 -6.36 18.50 11.95
CA ILE A 114 -5.04 19.04 11.62
C ILE A 114 -4.37 18.09 10.62
N TYR A 115 -3.94 18.63 9.49
CA TYR A 115 -3.10 17.92 8.52
C TYR A 115 -1.76 18.65 8.37
N LEU A 116 -0.69 17.91 8.09
CA LEU A 116 0.63 18.48 7.89
C LEU A 116 0.83 18.75 6.39
N ARG A 117 1.21 19.98 6.03
CA ARG A 117 1.69 20.33 4.69
C ARG A 117 3.20 20.47 4.71
N GLN A 118 3.88 20.08 3.63
CA GLN A 118 5.29 20.41 3.48
C GLN A 118 5.47 21.93 3.30
N ASN A 119 6.40 22.52 4.05
CA ASN A 119 6.70 23.95 4.03
C ASN A 119 8.05 24.25 3.35
N GLN A 120 9.06 23.45 3.67
CA GLN A 120 10.37 23.48 3.01
C GLN A 120 10.77 22.07 2.62
N THR A 121 11.48 21.94 1.51
CA THR A 121 11.91 20.64 0.99
C THR A 121 13.34 20.68 0.49
N ASP A 122 14.06 19.62 0.80
CA ASP A 122 15.18 19.20 -0.03
C ASP A 122 14.60 18.49 -1.26
N TYR A 123 14.78 19.05 -2.46
CA TYR A 123 14.27 18.45 -3.69
C TYR A 123 14.96 17.12 -4.02
N ALA A 124 16.18 16.88 -3.52
CA ALA A 124 16.83 15.57 -3.62
C ALA A 124 16.11 14.51 -2.76
N ALA A 125 15.49 14.91 -1.64
CA ALA A 125 14.68 14.03 -0.81
C ALA A 125 13.30 13.74 -1.43
N LEU A 126 12.73 14.71 -2.17
CA LEU A 126 11.44 14.59 -2.87
C LEU A 126 11.42 13.53 -3.98
N ALA A 127 12.60 13.20 -4.54
CA ALA A 127 12.74 12.12 -5.50
C ALA A 127 12.34 10.75 -4.93
N LYS A 128 12.29 10.57 -3.60
CA LYS A 128 11.78 9.37 -2.92
C LYS A 128 10.26 9.36 -2.76
N VAL A 129 9.64 10.54 -2.84
CA VAL A 129 8.25 10.83 -2.46
C VAL A 129 7.32 10.91 -3.66
N THR A 130 7.85 11.16 -4.87
CA THR A 130 7.10 11.09 -6.13
C THR A 130 6.73 9.65 -6.49
N LYS A 131 5.65 9.18 -5.87
CA LYS A 131 4.93 7.94 -6.17
C LYS A 131 3.82 8.26 -7.17
N CYS A 132 4.19 8.69 -8.37
CA CYS A 132 3.19 8.82 -9.43
C CYS A 132 2.75 7.40 -9.80
N ALA A 133 1.51 7.03 -9.44
CA ALA A 133 0.79 5.98 -10.13
C ALA A 133 0.66 6.44 -11.59
N VAL A 134 1.60 6.03 -12.43
CA VAL A 134 1.49 6.26 -13.88
C VAL A 134 0.36 5.39 -14.39
N ASP A 135 -0.61 6.04 -15.03
CA ASP A 135 -1.58 5.37 -15.86
C ASP A 135 -0.81 4.62 -16.96
N PHE A 136 -1.07 3.32 -17.13
CA PHE A 136 -0.51 2.57 -18.26
C PHE A 136 -1.29 2.98 -19.52
N THR A 137 -0.96 4.14 -20.07
CA THR A 137 -1.35 4.46 -21.43
C THR A 137 -0.36 3.78 -22.37
N ALA A 138 -0.82 2.75 -23.07
CA ALA A 138 -0.06 1.98 -24.07
C ALA A 138 0.29 2.79 -25.34
N SER A 139 0.51 4.09 -25.22
CA SER A 139 0.69 5.01 -26.33
C SER A 139 1.70 6.10 -25.98
N VAL A 140 2.97 5.71 -25.86
CA VAL A 140 4.09 6.60 -26.17
C VAL A 140 5.09 5.79 -26.99
N GLN A 141 5.02 5.98 -28.31
CA GLN A 141 6.14 5.75 -29.22
C GLN A 141 7.13 6.90 -29.10
#